data_AF-A0A1I7YRU2-F1
#
_entry.id   AF-A0A1I7YRU2-F1
#
_cell.length_a   1.000
_cell.length_b   1.000
_cell.length_c   1.000
_cell.angle_alpha   90.00
_cell.angle_beta   90.00
_cell.angle_gamma   90.00
#
_symmetry.space_group_name_H-M   'P 1'
#
loop_
_entity.id
_entity.type
_entity.pdbx_description
1 polymer ?
#
loop_
_entity_poly.entity_id
_entity_poly.type
_entity_poly.pdbx_seq_one_letter_code
_entity_poly.pdbx_strand_id
1 'polypeptide(L)'
;MAPQVLQDRGQCDQKNDPKCQQLKDLDIHCKAVNTTGCTLSCGENEIRKAPDFTFCCPAYEKENGQKACCPDGERVIPGAKECCATITLPKGKQVCCPKKTFPGNDKNGIELCCPEKESCCPEGQEIATSSAEGVAICCPKGMTVIDGTSKCCLNDFDYTDVFGKCVGVVNFDRIPTSTKELMQLCADKKSSPVKIENEDQNKYLRGGKFRNALIGLAIPDDQEWAEDGFRWLVDGSKPTFVNWVAEEPNNGDGMSDEIERFVLLHNKGSKWKDVSSTDIEPFIICMAEAHEGSEY
;
A
#
# COMPACT_ATOMS: atom_id res chain seq x y z
N MET A 1 -58.36 -37.06 14.38
CA MET A 1 -57.49 -36.33 13.44
C MET A 1 -56.14 -36.19 14.10
N ALA A 2 -55.07 -36.70 13.48
CA ALA A 2 -53.72 -36.54 14.03
C ALA A 2 -53.27 -35.07 13.90
N PRO A 3 -52.58 -34.50 14.89
CA PRO A 3 -52.07 -33.13 14.79
C PRO A 3 -50.91 -33.08 13.79
N GLN A 4 -51.08 -32.30 12.71
CA GLN A 4 -50.00 -32.00 11.76
C GLN A 4 -49.01 -31.05 12.43
N VAL A 5 -47.76 -31.49 12.56
CA VAL A 5 -46.62 -30.71 13.06
C VAL A 5 -46.13 -29.81 11.92
N LEU A 6 -46.04 -28.50 12.17
CA LEU A 6 -45.56 -27.51 11.21
C LEU A 6 -44.06 -27.73 10.94
N GLN A 7 -43.66 -27.69 9.68
CA GLN A 7 -42.29 -28.04 9.26
C GLN A 7 -41.39 -26.84 8.95
N ASP A 8 -41.93 -25.66 8.63
CA ASP A 8 -41.16 -24.42 8.48
C ASP A 8 -42.02 -23.15 8.60
N ARG A 9 -41.35 -21.98 8.56
CA ARG A 9 -41.93 -20.65 8.81
C ARG A 9 -42.70 -20.05 7.64
N GLY A 10 -42.60 -20.60 6.42
CA GLY A 10 -43.38 -20.17 5.26
C GLY A 10 -44.89 -20.40 5.42
N GLN A 11 -45.28 -21.10 6.49
CA GLN A 11 -46.66 -21.40 6.84
C GLN A 11 -47.28 -20.37 7.83
N CYS A 12 -46.54 -19.35 8.28
CA CYS A 12 -47.02 -18.30 9.20
C CYS A 12 -46.99 -16.89 8.56
N ASP A 13 -47.84 -16.65 7.55
CA ASP A 13 -48.01 -15.30 6.95
C ASP A 13 -49.08 -14.44 7.65
N GLN A 14 -49.81 -14.97 8.64
CA GLN A 14 -50.93 -14.26 9.28
C GLN A 14 -50.68 -14.02 10.78
N LYS A 15 -50.68 -12.73 11.16
CA LYS A 15 -50.36 -12.20 12.50
C LYS A 15 -51.26 -12.68 13.65
N ASN A 16 -52.35 -13.40 13.37
CA ASN A 16 -53.38 -13.78 14.34
C ASN A 16 -53.69 -15.28 14.39
N ASP A 17 -52.86 -16.16 13.81
CA ASP A 17 -53.06 -17.61 13.99
C ASP A 17 -52.63 -18.05 15.41
N PRO A 18 -53.52 -18.63 16.22
CA PRO A 18 -53.20 -19.14 17.56
C PRO A 18 -52.08 -20.18 17.57
N LYS A 19 -51.83 -20.88 16.45
CA LYS A 19 -50.71 -21.81 16.27
C LYS A 19 -49.37 -21.09 16.12
N CYS A 20 -49.34 -19.87 15.59
CA CYS A 20 -48.09 -19.09 15.55
C CYS A 20 -47.78 -18.43 16.92
N GLN A 21 -48.74 -18.35 17.85
CA GLN A 21 -48.47 -18.00 19.27
C GLN A 21 -47.68 -19.09 20.01
N GLN A 22 -47.55 -20.29 19.42
CA GLN A 22 -46.75 -21.41 19.88
C GLN A 22 -45.25 -21.29 19.55
N LEU A 23 -44.73 -20.10 19.23
CA LEU A 23 -43.29 -19.86 19.06
C LEU A 23 -42.49 -20.18 20.34
N LYS A 24 -43.09 -20.05 21.53
CA LYS A 24 -42.53 -20.60 22.78
C LYS A 24 -42.53 -22.14 22.77
N ASP A 25 -43.55 -22.75 22.20
CA ASP A 25 -43.68 -24.21 22.13
C ASP A 25 -42.75 -24.83 21.08
N LEU A 26 -42.36 -24.10 20.03
CA LEU A 26 -41.36 -24.56 19.06
C LEU A 26 -39.94 -24.58 19.66
N ASP A 27 -39.61 -23.62 20.53
CA ASP A 27 -38.38 -23.64 21.34
C ASP A 27 -38.39 -24.83 22.32
N ILE A 28 -39.50 -25.03 23.04
CA ILE A 28 -39.71 -26.19 23.93
C ILE A 28 -39.61 -27.50 23.14
N HIS A 29 -40.22 -27.56 21.95
CA HIS A 29 -40.18 -28.73 21.08
C HIS A 29 -38.74 -29.01 20.63
N CYS A 30 -38.05 -28.02 20.04
CA CYS A 30 -36.67 -28.20 19.57
C CYS A 30 -35.68 -28.55 20.69
N LYS A 31 -35.90 -28.03 21.91
CA LYS A 31 -35.18 -28.48 23.13
C LYS A 31 -35.50 -29.92 23.50
N ALA A 32 -36.77 -30.34 23.38
CA ALA A 32 -37.22 -31.69 23.71
C ALA A 32 -36.78 -32.76 22.69
N VAL A 33 -36.70 -32.44 21.40
CA VAL A 33 -36.24 -33.38 20.36
C VAL A 33 -34.70 -33.45 20.24
N ASN A 34 -33.96 -32.59 20.96
CA ASN A 34 -32.49 -32.48 20.94
C ASN A 34 -31.90 -32.42 19.51
N THR A 35 -32.63 -31.81 18.58
CA THR A 35 -32.21 -31.72 17.18
C THR A 35 -31.37 -30.47 16.98
N THR A 36 -30.07 -30.62 16.70
CA THR A 36 -29.14 -29.53 16.38
C THR A 36 -29.46 -28.81 15.05
N GLY A 37 -30.44 -29.30 14.29
CA GLY A 37 -30.86 -28.76 12.99
C GLY A 37 -32.04 -27.79 13.03
N CYS A 38 -32.65 -27.54 14.20
CA CYS A 38 -33.79 -26.63 14.31
C CYS A 38 -33.35 -25.16 14.22
N THR A 39 -34.00 -24.40 13.33
CA THR A 39 -33.77 -22.96 13.14
C THR A 39 -35.09 -22.19 13.14
N LEU A 40 -35.10 -21.03 13.78
CA LEU A 40 -36.25 -20.13 13.88
C LEU A 40 -35.87 -18.80 13.24
N SER A 41 -36.54 -18.34 12.19
CA SER A 41 -36.27 -16.98 11.72
C SER A 41 -36.64 -15.95 12.81
N CYS A 42 -35.96 -14.81 12.84
CA CYS A 42 -36.25 -13.76 13.81
C CYS A 42 -36.07 -12.33 13.28
N GLY A 43 -35.69 -12.21 12.00
CA GLY A 43 -35.57 -10.96 11.26
C GLY A 43 -35.49 -11.24 9.76
N GLU A 44 -35.36 -10.18 8.98
CA GLU A 44 -35.08 -10.28 7.54
C GLU A 44 -33.68 -10.86 7.36
N ASN A 45 -33.58 -12.06 6.76
CA ASN A 45 -32.33 -12.82 6.61
C ASN A 45 -31.63 -13.22 7.93
N GLU A 46 -32.36 -13.28 9.05
CA GLU A 46 -31.83 -13.70 10.36
C GLU A 46 -32.56 -14.91 10.94
N ILE A 47 -31.81 -15.79 11.62
CA ILE A 47 -32.32 -16.97 12.32
C ILE A 47 -31.78 -17.09 13.75
N ARG A 48 -32.42 -17.92 14.57
CA ARG A 48 -31.97 -18.41 15.87
C ARG A 48 -31.79 -19.92 15.75
N LYS A 49 -30.75 -20.47 16.38
CA LYS A 49 -30.45 -21.90 16.32
C LYS A 49 -30.48 -22.53 17.71
N ALA A 50 -30.88 -23.80 17.77
CA ALA A 50 -30.75 -24.63 18.96
C ALA A 50 -29.26 -24.74 19.40
N PRO A 51 -28.99 -24.89 20.71
CA PRO A 51 -29.95 -25.01 21.82
C PRO A 51 -30.34 -23.68 22.47
N ASP A 52 -29.59 -22.60 22.20
CA ASP A 52 -29.68 -21.38 23.02
C ASP A 52 -30.87 -20.50 22.61
N PHE A 53 -31.22 -20.40 21.31
CA PHE A 53 -32.31 -19.58 20.77
C PHE A 53 -32.41 -18.14 21.34
N THR A 54 -31.34 -17.65 21.96
CA THR A 54 -31.26 -16.37 22.68
C THR A 54 -30.90 -15.23 21.75
N PHE A 55 -30.13 -15.49 20.70
CA PHE A 55 -29.61 -14.48 19.78
C PHE A 55 -29.99 -14.76 18.32
N CYS A 56 -30.22 -13.69 17.57
CA CYS A 56 -30.45 -13.69 16.13
C CYS A 56 -29.12 -13.56 15.39
N CYS A 57 -28.83 -14.50 14.50
CA CYS A 57 -27.64 -14.50 13.68
C CYS A 57 -28.03 -14.28 12.19
N PRO A 58 -27.16 -13.64 11.38
CA PRO A 58 -27.30 -13.64 9.93
C PRO A 58 -27.34 -15.08 9.39
N ALA A 59 -28.26 -15.36 8.47
CA ALA A 59 -28.47 -16.69 7.94
C ALA A 59 -27.89 -16.84 6.54
N TYR A 60 -27.26 -17.99 6.26
CA TYR A 60 -26.91 -18.44 4.92
C TYR A 60 -27.50 -19.82 4.63
N GLU A 61 -27.62 -20.15 3.36
CA GLU A 61 -28.13 -21.44 2.91
C GLU A 61 -26.97 -22.38 2.57
N LYS A 62 -26.96 -23.55 3.18
CA LYS A 62 -25.98 -24.61 2.88
C LYS A 62 -26.33 -25.31 1.56
N GLU A 63 -25.38 -26.04 0.98
CA GLU A 63 -25.60 -26.82 -0.26
C GLU A 63 -26.77 -27.82 -0.17
N ASN A 64 -27.11 -28.28 1.04
CA ASN A 64 -28.23 -29.18 1.29
C ASN A 64 -29.59 -28.47 1.49
N GLY A 65 -29.67 -27.16 1.24
CA GLY A 65 -30.87 -26.32 1.44
C GLY A 65 -31.16 -25.94 2.90
N GLN A 66 -30.32 -26.35 3.85
CA GLN A 66 -30.53 -26.03 5.26
C GLN A 66 -29.95 -24.66 5.60
N LYS A 67 -30.71 -23.84 6.33
CA LYS A 67 -30.22 -22.55 6.84
C LYS A 67 -29.30 -22.72 8.05
N ALA A 68 -28.25 -21.93 8.11
CA ALA A 68 -27.32 -21.89 9.25
C ALA A 68 -26.90 -20.46 9.60
N CYS A 69 -26.50 -20.27 10.86
CA CYS A 69 -25.90 -19.01 11.31
C CYS A 69 -24.54 -18.82 10.64
N CYS A 70 -24.28 -17.60 10.19
CA CYS A 70 -22.91 -17.17 9.92
C CYS A 70 -22.05 -17.28 11.19
N PRO A 71 -20.74 -17.54 11.03
CA PRO A 71 -19.77 -17.40 12.11
C PRO A 71 -19.83 -16.00 12.75
N ASP A 72 -19.39 -15.90 14.01
CA ASP A 72 -19.39 -14.63 14.73
C ASP A 72 -18.62 -13.54 13.96
N GLY A 73 -19.28 -12.41 13.71
CA GLY A 73 -18.73 -11.28 12.96
C GLY A 73 -18.85 -11.37 11.43
N GLU A 74 -19.43 -12.45 10.89
CA GLU A 74 -19.67 -12.61 9.46
C GLU A 74 -21.14 -12.42 9.08
N ARG A 75 -21.39 -12.04 7.83
CA ARG A 75 -22.74 -11.90 7.25
C ARG A 75 -22.74 -12.15 5.75
N VAL A 76 -23.93 -12.31 5.18
CA VAL A 76 -24.14 -12.40 3.73
C VAL A 76 -24.46 -11.01 3.19
N ILE A 77 -23.62 -10.47 2.31
CA ILE A 77 -23.88 -9.19 1.62
C ILE A 77 -24.61 -9.41 0.29
N PRO A 78 -25.29 -8.38 -0.26
CA PRO A 78 -25.93 -8.50 -1.57
C PRO A 78 -24.95 -8.98 -2.65
N GLY A 79 -25.23 -10.13 -3.25
CA GLY A 79 -24.39 -10.76 -4.28
C GLY A 79 -23.40 -11.81 -3.77
N ALA A 80 -23.20 -11.95 -2.46
CA ALA A 80 -22.43 -13.04 -1.86
C ALA A 80 -23.29 -14.29 -1.67
N LYS A 81 -22.70 -15.48 -1.90
CA LYS A 81 -23.36 -16.78 -1.67
C LYS A 81 -23.05 -17.38 -0.30
N GLU A 82 -21.96 -16.93 0.31
CA GLU A 82 -21.43 -17.44 1.57
C GLU A 82 -21.30 -16.31 2.58
N CYS A 83 -21.24 -16.66 3.86
CA CYS A 83 -20.88 -15.71 4.91
C CYS A 83 -19.44 -15.23 4.69
N CYS A 84 -19.22 -13.95 4.94
CA CYS A 84 -17.91 -13.36 4.94
C CYS A 84 -17.83 -12.30 6.02
N ALA A 85 -16.61 -12.03 6.49
CA ALA A 85 -16.35 -10.87 7.29
C ALA A 85 -16.40 -9.63 6.38
N THR A 86 -17.04 -8.55 6.81
CA THR A 86 -17.37 -7.43 5.92
C THR A 86 -16.88 -6.11 6.45
N ILE A 87 -16.52 -5.21 5.54
CA ILE A 87 -16.26 -3.79 5.83
C ILE A 87 -17.19 -2.89 5.02
N THR A 88 -17.32 -1.65 5.47
CA THR A 88 -18.09 -0.59 4.82
C THR A 88 -17.15 0.44 4.21
N LEU A 89 -17.03 0.43 2.89
CA LEU A 89 -16.23 1.40 2.16
C LEU A 89 -16.86 2.81 2.24
N PRO A 90 -16.07 3.88 2.02
CA PRO A 90 -16.59 5.22 1.83
C PRO A 90 -17.72 5.22 0.78
N LYS A 91 -18.83 5.92 1.09
CA LYS A 91 -20.12 5.90 0.35
C LYS A 91 -21.07 4.73 0.69
N GLY A 92 -20.78 3.95 1.74
CA GLY A 92 -21.72 2.96 2.31
C GLY A 92 -21.77 1.63 1.57
N LYS A 93 -20.84 1.38 0.64
CA LYS A 93 -20.75 0.10 -0.08
C LYS A 93 -20.15 -0.96 0.84
N GLN A 94 -20.86 -2.06 1.05
CA GLN A 94 -20.33 -3.21 1.81
C GLN A 94 -19.56 -4.16 0.89
N VAL A 95 -18.42 -4.65 1.36
CA VAL A 95 -17.61 -5.65 0.65
C VAL A 95 -17.15 -6.75 1.61
N CYS A 96 -16.97 -7.96 1.07
CA CYS A 96 -16.36 -9.06 1.80
C CYS A 96 -14.86 -8.86 1.87
N CYS A 97 -14.29 -9.08 3.04
CA CYS A 97 -12.86 -9.17 3.19
C CYS A 97 -12.32 -10.43 2.48
N PRO A 98 -11.20 -10.31 1.74
CA PRO A 98 -10.51 -11.45 1.15
C PRO A 98 -10.16 -12.52 2.18
N LYS A 99 -9.93 -13.75 1.71
CA LYS A 99 -9.53 -14.86 2.58
C LYS A 99 -8.28 -14.49 3.39
N LYS A 100 -8.28 -14.82 4.69
CA LYS A 100 -7.22 -14.51 5.67
C LYS A 100 -7.08 -13.04 6.07
N THR A 101 -8.02 -12.19 5.65
CA THR A 101 -8.15 -10.83 6.19
C THR A 101 -9.39 -10.72 7.07
N PHE A 102 -9.38 -9.73 7.96
CA PHE A 102 -10.39 -9.50 8.98
C PHE A 102 -10.78 -8.03 9.01
N PRO A 103 -12.04 -7.68 9.30
CA PRO A 103 -12.44 -6.30 9.50
C PRO A 103 -11.64 -5.67 10.65
N GLY A 104 -10.96 -4.56 10.36
CA GLY A 104 -10.26 -3.74 11.31
C GLY A 104 -10.50 -2.26 10.99
N ASN A 105 -9.83 -1.37 11.73
CA ASN A 105 -9.94 0.07 11.52
C ASN A 105 -8.56 0.70 11.37
N ASP A 106 -8.47 1.72 10.53
CA ASP A 106 -7.30 2.60 10.50
C ASP A 106 -7.27 3.56 11.70
N LYS A 107 -6.22 4.38 11.78
CA LYS A 107 -6.05 5.40 12.84
C LYS A 107 -7.17 6.45 12.86
N ASN A 108 -7.92 6.60 11.77
CA ASN A 108 -9.00 7.56 11.60
C ASN A 108 -10.40 6.93 11.80
N GLY A 109 -10.47 5.63 12.08
CA GLY A 109 -11.73 4.89 12.24
C GLY A 109 -12.39 4.45 10.93
N ILE A 110 -11.64 4.40 9.83
CA ILE A 110 -12.09 3.85 8.54
C ILE A 110 -11.97 2.33 8.59
N GLU A 111 -13.06 1.62 8.29
CA GLU A 111 -13.06 0.15 8.22
C GLU A 111 -12.24 -0.36 7.03
N LEU A 112 -11.33 -1.30 7.30
CA LEU A 112 -10.42 -1.91 6.32
C LEU A 112 -10.34 -3.42 6.54
N CYS A 113 -10.00 -4.16 5.47
CA CYS A 113 -9.67 -5.56 5.57
C CYS A 113 -8.19 -5.68 5.94
N CYS A 114 -7.96 -6.27 7.10
CA CYS A 114 -6.69 -6.26 7.80
C CYS A 114 -6.12 -7.68 7.91
N PRO A 115 -4.80 -7.87 7.74
CA PRO A 115 -4.17 -9.18 7.85
C PRO A 115 -4.38 -9.85 9.21
N GLU A 116 -4.42 -9.05 10.28
CA GLU A 116 -4.57 -9.54 11.64
C GLU A 116 -5.82 -8.93 12.29
N LYS A 117 -6.42 -9.66 13.22
CA LYS A 117 -7.67 -9.27 13.89
C LYS A 117 -7.50 -8.07 14.84
N GLU A 118 -6.32 -7.89 15.41
CA GLU A 118 -6.07 -6.91 16.48
C GLU A 118 -5.34 -5.66 15.98
N SER A 119 -4.51 -5.78 14.94
CA SER A 119 -3.80 -4.67 14.30
C SER A 119 -3.80 -4.85 12.80
N CYS A 120 -4.07 -3.78 12.05
CA CYS A 120 -4.04 -3.85 10.60
C CYS A 120 -2.64 -3.92 10.01
N CYS A 121 -1.62 -3.49 10.75
CA CYS A 121 -0.24 -3.63 10.33
C CYS A 121 0.61 -4.23 11.46
N PRO A 122 1.60 -5.06 11.12
CA PRO A 122 2.53 -5.60 12.11
C PRO A 122 3.39 -4.49 12.70
N GLU A 123 4.04 -4.80 13.83
CA GLU A 123 4.90 -3.84 14.53
C GLU A 123 6.00 -3.28 13.60
N GLY A 124 6.14 -1.95 13.59
CA GLY A 124 7.08 -1.23 12.73
C GLY A 124 6.54 -0.85 11.34
N GLN A 125 5.33 -1.28 10.98
CA GLN A 125 4.61 -0.83 9.80
C GLN A 125 3.41 0.05 10.18
N GLU A 126 2.98 0.89 9.23
CA GLU A 126 1.79 1.72 9.35
C GLU A 126 0.91 1.54 8.11
N ILE A 127 -0.41 1.70 8.30
CA ILE A 127 -1.35 1.73 7.19
C ILE A 127 -1.05 2.97 6.39
N ALA A 128 -0.69 2.78 5.13
CA ALA A 128 -0.34 3.87 4.24
C ALA A 128 -1.48 4.20 3.27
N THR A 129 -2.28 3.21 2.83
CA THR A 129 -3.55 3.42 2.14
C THR A 129 -4.42 2.16 2.17
N SER A 130 -5.58 2.20 1.53
CA SER A 130 -6.39 1.03 1.22
C SER A 130 -6.51 0.79 -0.28
N SER A 131 -6.47 -0.48 -0.69
CA SER A 131 -6.69 -0.87 -2.09
C SER A 131 -8.11 -0.52 -2.55
N ALA A 132 -8.39 -0.62 -3.86
CA ALA A 132 -9.76 -0.46 -4.38
C ALA A 132 -10.78 -1.44 -3.76
N GLU A 133 -10.29 -2.53 -3.16
CA GLU A 133 -11.08 -3.54 -2.47
C GLU A 133 -11.18 -3.30 -0.95
N GLY A 134 -10.57 -2.22 -0.44
CA GLY A 134 -10.57 -1.87 0.98
C GLY A 134 -9.57 -2.66 1.83
N VAL A 135 -8.58 -3.31 1.19
CA VAL A 135 -7.51 -4.03 1.89
C VAL A 135 -6.47 -3.02 2.37
N ALA A 136 -6.09 -3.10 3.65
CA ALA A 136 -5.03 -2.25 4.20
C ALA A 136 -3.68 -2.60 3.57
N ILE A 137 -2.96 -1.59 3.08
CA ILE A 137 -1.58 -1.73 2.61
C ILE A 137 -0.66 -1.16 3.67
N CYS A 138 0.22 -2.03 4.17
CA CYS A 138 1.15 -1.72 5.24
C CYS A 138 2.53 -1.38 4.69
N CYS A 139 3.03 -0.19 5.03
CA CYS A 139 4.37 0.24 4.70
C CYS A 139 5.23 0.38 5.97
N PRO A 140 6.56 0.19 5.87
CA PRO A 140 7.46 0.57 6.94
C PRO A 140 7.25 2.04 7.34
N LYS A 141 7.42 2.34 8.63
CA LYS A 141 7.26 3.69 9.14
C LYS A 141 8.11 4.71 8.36
N GLY A 142 7.48 5.82 7.96
CA GLY A 142 8.13 6.86 7.16
C GLY A 142 8.10 6.62 5.64
N MET A 143 7.27 5.67 5.20
CA MET A 143 7.00 5.41 3.79
C MET A 143 5.51 5.59 3.46
N THR A 144 5.22 5.98 2.23
CA THR A 144 3.88 6.15 1.67
C THR A 144 3.65 5.14 0.55
N VAL A 145 2.40 4.68 0.40
CA VAL A 145 2.00 3.85 -0.75
C VAL A 145 1.93 4.72 -1.99
N ILE A 146 2.33 4.15 -3.12
CA ILE A 146 2.12 4.73 -4.43
C ILE A 146 0.69 4.40 -4.87
N ASP A 147 -0.09 5.43 -5.14
CA ASP A 147 -1.50 5.32 -5.54
C ASP A 147 -1.70 4.26 -6.64
N GLY A 148 -2.62 3.32 -6.38
CA GLY A 148 -2.95 2.26 -7.32
C GLY A 148 -1.96 1.08 -7.34
N THR A 149 -0.98 1.03 -6.43
CA THR A 149 -0.05 -0.10 -6.29
C THR A 149 0.06 -0.57 -4.84
N SER A 150 0.71 -1.73 -4.63
CA SER A 150 1.14 -2.24 -3.33
C SER A 150 2.46 -1.66 -2.84
N LYS A 151 3.15 -0.85 -3.66
CA LYS A 151 4.54 -0.45 -3.40
C LYS A 151 4.62 0.76 -2.46
N CYS A 152 5.67 0.79 -1.66
CA CYS A 152 5.96 1.87 -0.73
C CYS A 152 7.28 2.58 -1.11
N CYS A 153 7.29 3.91 -1.02
CA CYS A 153 8.49 4.74 -1.10
C CYS A 153 8.65 5.59 0.17
N LEU A 154 9.88 6.01 0.49
CA LEU A 154 10.10 7.01 1.54
C LEU A 154 9.31 8.29 1.23
N ASN A 155 8.82 9.00 2.25
CA ASN A 155 7.91 10.16 2.10
C ASN A 155 8.39 11.26 1.11
N ASP A 156 9.70 11.37 0.85
CA ASP A 156 10.30 12.36 -0.07
C ASP A 156 10.68 11.76 -1.45
N PHE A 157 10.26 10.52 -1.71
CA PHE A 157 10.57 9.77 -2.92
C PHE A 157 9.27 9.34 -3.60
N ASP A 158 9.23 9.54 -4.92
CA ASP A 158 8.13 9.09 -5.76
C ASP A 158 8.57 7.89 -6.59
N TYR A 159 7.73 6.85 -6.64
CA TYR A 159 7.97 5.77 -7.58
C TYR A 159 7.71 6.23 -8.99
N THR A 160 8.56 5.76 -9.90
CA THR A 160 8.40 6.00 -11.33
C THR A 160 8.76 4.75 -12.09
N ASP A 161 7.86 4.31 -12.96
CA ASP A 161 8.08 3.16 -13.86
C ASP A 161 9.29 3.39 -14.77
N VAL A 162 9.63 4.65 -15.07
CA VAL A 162 10.76 5.03 -15.92
C VAL A 162 12.10 4.61 -15.30
N PHE A 163 12.21 4.65 -13.98
CA PHE A 163 13.38 4.11 -13.26
C PHE A 163 13.12 2.72 -12.68
N GLY A 164 11.85 2.31 -12.57
CA GLY A 164 11.45 1.13 -11.81
C GLY A 164 11.78 1.23 -10.32
N LYS A 165 12.00 2.45 -9.81
CA LYS A 165 12.53 2.76 -8.47
C LYS A 165 11.83 3.97 -7.87
N CYS A 166 11.95 4.12 -6.56
CA CYS A 166 11.62 5.35 -5.84
C CYS A 166 12.70 6.39 -6.13
N VAL A 167 12.34 7.59 -6.58
CA VAL A 167 13.26 8.69 -6.91
C VAL A 167 12.87 9.93 -6.14
N GLY A 168 13.82 10.53 -5.42
CA GLY A 168 13.58 11.66 -4.53
C GLY A 168 14.76 12.61 -4.47
N VAL A 169 14.55 13.76 -3.84
CA VAL A 169 15.60 14.75 -3.58
C VAL A 169 15.96 14.72 -2.11
N VAL A 170 17.24 14.58 -1.82
CA VAL A 170 17.79 14.60 -0.47
C VAL A 170 18.55 15.90 -0.27
N ASN A 171 18.12 16.69 0.71
CA ASN A 171 18.82 17.89 1.15
C ASN A 171 19.92 17.54 2.16
N PHE A 172 21.00 18.32 2.16
CA PHE A 172 22.14 18.11 3.06
C PHE A 172 22.72 19.42 3.60
N ASP A 173 23.20 19.39 4.84
CA ASP A 173 23.70 20.60 5.52
C ASP A 173 25.16 20.95 5.16
N ARG A 174 25.87 20.03 4.50
CA ARG A 174 27.29 20.18 4.16
C ARG A 174 27.54 19.77 2.72
N ILE A 175 28.17 20.66 1.96
CA ILE A 175 28.54 20.39 0.58
C ILE A 175 29.55 19.25 0.53
N PRO A 176 29.31 18.19 -0.26
CA PRO A 176 30.26 17.10 -0.39
C PRO A 176 31.53 17.58 -1.10
N THR A 177 32.68 17.20 -0.56
CA THR A 177 34.01 17.50 -1.12
C THR A 177 34.65 16.27 -1.78
N SER A 178 34.04 15.10 -1.57
CA SER A 178 34.47 13.82 -2.15
C SER A 178 33.27 13.01 -2.67
N THR A 179 33.51 12.09 -3.61
CA THR A 179 32.51 11.14 -4.10
C THR A 179 32.06 10.19 -2.99
N LYS A 180 32.94 9.87 -2.04
CA LYS A 180 32.58 9.12 -0.83
C LYS A 180 31.53 9.85 0.02
N GLU A 181 31.72 11.15 0.25
CA GLU A 181 30.73 11.97 0.95
C GLU A 181 29.42 12.04 0.17
N LEU A 182 29.48 12.29 -1.14
CA LEU A 182 28.29 12.33 -2.00
C LEU A 182 27.46 11.04 -1.91
N MET A 183 28.12 9.88 -1.97
CA MET A 183 27.48 8.57 -1.81
C MET A 183 26.82 8.43 -0.43
N GLN A 184 27.49 8.90 0.63
CA GLN A 184 26.99 8.79 2.00
C GLN A 184 25.69 9.58 2.20
N LEU A 185 25.52 10.73 1.53
CA LEU A 185 24.31 11.55 1.62
C LEU A 185 23.04 10.77 1.24
N CYS A 186 23.10 9.97 0.16
CA CYS A 186 22.01 9.08 -0.20
C CYS A 186 21.94 7.83 0.70
N ALA A 187 23.10 7.28 1.10
CA ALA A 187 23.17 6.07 1.92
C ALA A 187 22.54 6.27 3.31
N ASP A 188 22.66 7.47 3.90
CA ASP A 188 22.01 7.85 5.17
C ASP A 188 20.48 7.79 5.09
N LYS A 189 19.94 7.88 3.87
CA LYS A 189 18.51 7.71 3.56
C LYS A 189 18.17 6.31 3.02
N LYS A 190 19.08 5.34 3.14
CA LYS A 190 18.96 3.98 2.56
C LYS A 190 18.69 4.00 1.05
N SER A 191 19.33 4.94 0.37
CA SER A 191 19.19 5.18 -1.06
C SER A 191 20.58 5.28 -1.71
N SER A 192 20.62 5.45 -3.02
CA SER A 192 21.87 5.64 -3.78
C SER A 192 21.74 6.83 -4.73
N PRO A 193 22.83 7.54 -5.06
CA PRO A 193 22.76 8.63 -6.03
C PRO A 193 22.15 8.17 -7.35
N VAL A 194 21.35 9.03 -7.99
CA VAL A 194 20.62 8.64 -9.21
C VAL A 194 21.58 8.27 -10.34
N LYS A 195 21.27 7.17 -11.04
CA LYS A 195 21.90 6.76 -12.29
C LYS A 195 20.94 7.04 -13.44
N ILE A 196 21.41 7.68 -14.51
CA ILE A 196 20.59 8.01 -15.68
C ILE A 196 21.11 7.25 -16.90
N GLU A 197 20.35 6.26 -17.35
CA GLU A 197 20.76 5.31 -18.38
C GLU A 197 20.18 5.63 -19.77
N ASN A 198 19.16 6.48 -19.85
CA ASN A 198 18.48 6.80 -21.10
C ASN A 198 17.77 8.17 -21.09
N GLU A 199 17.27 8.56 -22.27
CA GLU A 199 16.58 9.85 -22.48
C GLU A 199 15.29 9.98 -21.66
N ASP A 200 14.52 8.91 -21.49
CA ASP A 200 13.26 8.94 -20.75
C ASP A 200 13.49 9.21 -19.26
N GLN A 201 14.48 8.56 -18.67
CA GLN A 201 14.92 8.82 -17.29
C GLN A 201 15.38 10.27 -17.12
N ASN A 202 16.18 10.79 -18.06
CA ASN A 202 16.59 12.18 -18.03
C ASN A 202 15.42 13.16 -18.18
N LYS A 203 14.44 12.83 -19.03
CA LYS A 203 13.22 13.64 -19.24
C LYS A 203 12.33 13.67 -18.00
N TYR A 204 12.21 12.56 -17.28
CA TYR A 204 11.49 12.50 -15.99
C TYR A 204 12.07 13.53 -14.99
N LEU A 205 13.39 13.70 -14.99
CA LEU A 205 14.09 14.63 -14.11
C LEU A 205 14.03 16.11 -14.54
N ARG A 206 13.22 16.48 -15.55
CA ARG A 206 13.04 17.89 -15.98
C ARG A 206 12.20 18.73 -15.02
N GLY A 207 11.53 18.07 -14.07
CA GLY A 207 10.70 18.73 -13.07
C GLY A 207 11.48 19.75 -12.25
N GLY A 208 10.83 20.87 -11.90
CA GLY A 208 11.46 21.97 -11.17
C GLY A 208 12.08 21.57 -9.83
N LYS A 209 11.57 20.49 -9.19
CA LYS A 209 12.11 19.96 -7.93
C LYS A 209 13.53 19.38 -8.04
N PHE A 210 13.94 18.97 -9.25
CA PHE A 210 15.25 18.36 -9.50
C PHE A 210 16.29 19.35 -10.04
N ARG A 211 15.89 20.61 -10.26
CA ARG A 211 16.74 21.63 -10.85
C ARG A 211 17.94 21.90 -9.95
N ASN A 212 19.14 21.93 -10.54
CA ASN A 212 20.42 22.18 -9.87
C ASN A 212 20.82 21.11 -8.84
N ALA A 213 20.10 19.98 -8.80
CA ALA A 213 20.44 18.87 -7.91
C ALA A 213 21.64 18.11 -8.46
N LEU A 214 22.51 17.66 -7.57
CA LEU A 214 23.56 16.71 -7.91
C LEU A 214 22.98 15.37 -8.39
N ILE A 215 23.70 14.70 -9.27
CA ILE A 215 23.42 13.33 -9.72
C ILE A 215 24.57 12.39 -9.34
N GLY A 216 24.37 11.08 -9.52
CA GLY A 216 25.37 10.06 -9.20
C GLY A 216 26.52 9.93 -10.18
N LEU A 217 26.68 10.87 -11.12
CA LEU A 217 27.80 10.90 -12.06
C LEU A 217 28.89 11.80 -11.49
N ALA A 218 30.11 11.28 -11.36
CA ALA A 218 31.25 12.06 -10.87
C ALA A 218 32.58 11.44 -11.34
N ILE A 219 33.66 12.21 -11.25
CA ILE A 219 35.02 11.67 -11.34
C ILE A 219 35.41 11.05 -9.99
N PRO A 220 35.89 9.79 -9.91
CA PRO A 220 36.32 9.17 -8.66
C PRO A 220 37.38 9.99 -7.90
N ASP A 221 37.43 9.88 -6.56
CA ASP A 221 38.26 10.75 -5.70
C ASP A 221 39.76 10.68 -5.99
N ASP A 222 40.22 9.53 -6.50
CA ASP A 222 41.62 9.22 -6.81
C ASP A 222 42.00 9.47 -8.28
N GLN A 223 41.12 10.12 -9.04
CA GLN A 223 41.32 10.40 -10.47
C GLN A 223 41.42 11.89 -10.74
N GLU A 224 42.35 12.24 -11.62
CA GLU A 224 42.45 13.56 -12.22
C GLU A 224 41.25 13.83 -13.13
N TRP A 225 40.98 15.10 -13.40
CA TRP A 225 39.93 15.46 -14.35
C TRP A 225 40.27 14.95 -15.75
N ALA A 226 39.29 14.29 -16.37
CA ALA A 226 39.32 13.91 -17.76
C ALA A 226 37.88 13.91 -18.29
N GLU A 227 37.68 14.38 -19.52
CA GLU A 227 36.37 14.42 -20.18
C GLU A 227 35.69 13.04 -20.19
N ASP A 228 36.46 11.95 -20.31
CA ASP A 228 35.97 10.57 -20.27
C ASP A 228 36.13 9.87 -18.90
N GLY A 229 36.48 10.64 -17.85
CA GLY A 229 36.75 10.18 -16.49
C GLY A 229 35.50 9.92 -15.64
N PHE A 230 34.35 10.48 -16.01
CA PHE A 230 33.10 10.35 -15.25
C PHE A 230 32.59 8.91 -15.15
N ARG A 231 32.17 8.52 -13.95
CA ARG A 231 31.60 7.20 -13.62
C ARG A 231 30.32 7.34 -12.81
N TRP A 232 29.39 6.42 -13.02
CA TRP A 232 28.26 6.27 -12.12
C TRP A 232 28.75 5.70 -10.79
N LEU A 233 28.60 6.47 -9.70
CA LEU A 233 29.13 6.08 -8.39
C LEU A 233 28.48 4.80 -7.83
N VAL A 234 27.30 4.45 -8.31
CA VAL A 234 26.55 3.27 -7.85
C VAL A 234 27.15 1.94 -8.32
N ASP A 235 27.84 1.92 -9.47
CA ASP A 235 28.36 0.67 -10.06
C ASP A 235 29.71 0.82 -10.79
N GLY A 236 30.27 2.03 -10.84
CA GLY A 236 31.53 2.34 -11.50
C GLY A 236 31.46 2.30 -13.03
N SER A 237 30.28 2.19 -13.64
CA SER A 237 30.13 2.11 -15.09
C SER A 237 30.34 3.47 -15.78
N LYS A 238 30.76 3.45 -17.04
CA LYS A 238 30.79 4.63 -17.91
C LYS A 238 29.36 4.98 -18.36
N PRO A 239 29.02 6.27 -18.54
CA PRO A 239 27.72 6.65 -19.09
C PRO A 239 27.59 6.20 -20.55
N THR A 240 26.48 5.52 -20.86
CA THR A 240 26.08 5.18 -22.24
C THR A 240 25.15 6.22 -22.85
N PHE A 241 24.52 7.02 -22.00
CA PHE A 241 23.72 8.18 -22.33
C PHE A 241 24.33 9.40 -21.65
N VAL A 242 24.42 10.51 -22.36
CA VAL A 242 24.86 11.80 -21.82
C VAL A 242 23.94 12.90 -22.29
N ASN A 243 23.74 13.91 -21.44
CA ASN A 243 22.94 15.08 -21.79
C ASN A 243 23.61 16.38 -21.34
N TRP A 244 24.90 16.51 -21.58
CA TRP A 244 25.68 17.71 -21.29
C TRP A 244 25.07 18.98 -21.91
N VAL A 245 25.25 20.11 -21.22
CA VAL A 245 25.12 21.44 -21.83
C VAL A 245 26.15 21.55 -22.97
N ALA A 246 25.90 22.44 -23.94
CA ALA A 246 26.90 22.69 -24.98
C ALA A 246 28.21 23.12 -24.32
N GLU A 247 29.33 22.55 -24.76
CA GLU A 247 30.67 22.81 -24.22
C GLU A 247 30.93 22.23 -22.81
N GLU A 248 30.05 21.36 -22.30
CA GLU A 248 30.30 20.56 -21.08
C GLU A 248 30.59 19.08 -21.42
N PRO A 249 31.35 18.36 -20.57
CA PRO A 249 32.05 18.86 -19.39
C PRO A 249 33.35 19.58 -19.76
N ASN A 250 33.75 20.63 -19.01
CA ASN A 250 34.93 21.45 -19.38
C ASN A 250 35.94 21.75 -18.27
N ASN A 251 35.71 21.35 -17.02
CA ASN A 251 36.58 21.71 -15.89
C ASN A 251 36.81 23.23 -15.77
N GLY A 252 35.78 24.01 -16.05
CA GLY A 252 35.89 25.39 -16.50
C GLY A 252 35.19 26.41 -15.61
N ASP A 253 35.07 26.18 -14.30
CA ASP A 253 34.38 27.11 -13.38
C ASP A 253 34.94 28.54 -13.42
N GLY A 254 36.16 28.73 -13.95
CA GLY A 254 36.78 30.03 -14.18
C GLY A 254 37.03 30.83 -12.91
N MET A 255 36.83 30.22 -11.73
CA MET A 255 36.89 30.85 -10.42
C MET A 255 37.80 30.10 -9.44
N SER A 256 38.18 28.86 -9.71
CA SER A 256 39.08 28.07 -8.85
C SER A 256 40.00 27.13 -9.65
N ASP A 257 41.10 26.69 -9.01
CA ASP A 257 41.92 25.56 -9.49
C ASP A 257 41.32 24.21 -9.04
N GLU A 258 40.07 24.18 -8.51
CA GLU A 258 39.43 22.94 -8.08
C GLU A 258 38.89 22.17 -9.29
N ILE A 259 39.06 20.85 -9.24
CA ILE A 259 38.50 19.95 -10.24
C ILE A 259 36.97 19.97 -10.15
N GLU A 260 36.29 20.15 -11.29
CA GLU A 260 34.85 19.98 -11.43
C GLU A 260 34.46 18.50 -11.37
N ARG A 261 34.51 17.95 -10.16
CA ARG A 261 34.36 16.50 -9.93
C ARG A 261 32.91 16.02 -10.05
N PHE A 262 31.96 16.86 -9.69
CA PHE A 262 30.57 16.46 -9.51
C PHE A 262 29.73 16.91 -10.70
N VAL A 263 28.54 16.32 -10.87
CA VAL A 263 27.63 16.69 -11.95
C VAL A 263 26.27 17.05 -11.37
N LEU A 264 25.68 18.14 -11.86
CA LEU A 264 24.31 18.55 -11.54
C LEU A 264 23.40 18.62 -12.76
N LEU A 265 22.09 18.64 -12.51
CA LEU A 265 21.08 18.95 -13.53
C LEU A 265 20.93 20.46 -13.71
N HIS A 266 21.56 20.99 -14.74
CA HIS A 266 21.49 22.38 -15.15
C HIS A 266 20.16 22.73 -15.88
N ASN A 267 19.50 23.79 -15.39
CA ASN A 267 18.30 24.41 -15.98
C ASN A 267 17.08 23.47 -16.15
N LYS A 268 15.98 23.99 -16.72
CA LYS A 268 14.70 23.28 -16.95
C LYS A 268 14.79 22.11 -17.95
N GLY A 269 15.95 21.89 -18.59
CA GLY A 269 16.13 20.90 -19.65
C GLY A 269 16.73 19.56 -19.19
N SER A 270 17.03 19.42 -17.89
CA SER A 270 17.84 18.32 -17.34
C SER A 270 19.17 18.17 -18.08
N LYS A 271 19.74 19.28 -18.51
CA LYS A 271 21.08 19.28 -19.12
C LYS A 271 22.11 19.10 -18.01
N TRP A 272 23.27 18.54 -18.31
CA TRP A 272 24.26 18.21 -17.29
C TRP A 272 25.41 19.21 -17.36
N LYS A 273 25.93 19.58 -16.20
CA LYS A 273 27.09 20.46 -16.04
C LYS A 273 27.97 19.85 -14.95
N ASP A 274 29.28 19.75 -15.19
CA ASP A 274 30.23 19.44 -14.11
C ASP A 274 30.50 20.69 -13.26
N VAL A 275 30.71 20.47 -11.96
CA VAL A 275 30.84 21.54 -10.97
C VAL A 275 31.86 21.15 -9.90
N SER A 276 32.57 22.17 -9.41
CA SER A 276 33.44 22.07 -8.24
C SER A 276 32.62 22.13 -6.95
N SER A 277 33.27 21.89 -5.81
CA SER A 277 32.59 21.94 -4.50
C SER A 277 32.05 23.33 -4.13
N THR A 278 32.42 24.36 -4.89
CA THR A 278 32.04 25.76 -4.64
C THR A 278 30.75 26.21 -5.35
N ASP A 279 30.31 25.50 -6.39
CA ASP A 279 29.14 25.83 -7.25
C ASP A 279 27.97 24.83 -7.06
N ILE A 280 27.83 24.27 -5.85
CA ILE A 280 26.84 23.22 -5.54
C ILE A 280 25.73 23.76 -4.64
N GLU A 281 24.48 23.50 -5.04
CA GLU A 281 23.33 23.65 -4.17
C GLU A 281 23.18 22.42 -3.25
N PRO A 282 22.63 22.58 -2.01
CA PRO A 282 22.70 21.57 -0.96
C PRO A 282 21.71 20.41 -1.11
N PHE A 283 21.56 19.86 -2.31
CA PHE A 283 20.68 18.71 -2.55
C PHE A 283 21.11 17.82 -3.72
N ILE A 284 20.80 16.53 -3.59
CA ILE A 284 21.16 15.45 -4.52
C ILE A 284 19.90 14.65 -4.86
N ILE A 285 19.84 14.15 -6.10
CA ILE A 285 18.81 13.20 -6.51
C ILE A 285 19.26 11.80 -6.12
N CYS A 286 18.46 11.13 -5.30
CA CYS A 286 18.70 9.75 -4.90
C CYS A 286 17.61 8.83 -5.45
N MET A 287 17.94 7.56 -5.59
CA MET A 287 17.03 6.47 -5.95
C MET A 287 17.11 5.34 -4.91
N ALA A 288 15.98 4.71 -4.63
CA ALA A 288 15.87 3.59 -3.70
C ALA A 288 14.96 2.51 -4.30
N GLU A 289 15.16 1.26 -3.87
CA GLU A 289 14.21 0.20 -4.19
C GLU A 289 12.85 0.51 -3.58
N ALA A 290 11.78 0.21 -4.32
CA ALA A 290 10.44 0.20 -3.75
C ALA A 290 10.33 -0.97 -2.77
N HIS A 291 9.72 -0.72 -1.62
CA HIS A 291 9.35 -1.81 -0.72
C HIS A 291 8.01 -2.38 -1.20
N GLU A 292 7.91 -3.69 -1.34
CA GLU A 292 6.61 -4.32 -1.55
C GLU A 292 5.83 -4.20 -0.24
N GLY A 293 4.76 -3.40 -0.26
CA GLY A 293 3.80 -3.36 0.82
C GLY A 293 3.18 -4.75 0.97
N SER A 294 2.99 -5.16 2.20
CA SER A 294 2.45 -6.47 2.49
C SER A 294 0.93 -6.46 2.28
N GLU A 295 0.50 -6.94 1.12
CA GLU A 295 -0.88 -7.36 0.87
C GLU A 295 -1.03 -8.81 1.35
N TYR A 296 -2.01 -9.07 2.22
CA TYR A 296 -2.24 -10.39 2.81
C TYR A 296 -3.63 -10.92 2.46
#